data_AF-A0A1E8PMR9-F1
#
_entry.id   AF-A0A1E8PMR9-F1
#
_cell.length_a   1.000
_cell.length_b   1.000
_cell.length_c   1.000
_cell.angle_alpha   90.00
_cell.angle_beta   90.00
_cell.angle_gamma   90.00
#
_symmetry.space_group_name_H-M   'P 1'
#
loop_
_entity.id
_entity.type
_entity.pdbx_description
1 polymer ?
#
loop_
_entity_poly.entity_id
_entity_poly.type
_entity_poly.pdbx_seq_one_letter_code
_entity_poly.pdbx_strand_id
1 'polypeptide(L)'
;MKNAAATSPKSSRKEARITIWMLLPHPVRRLVIAFADMPDARANDELTAFTRIERARITAALRSMMIDLSMAESCMSDSDVTARTVLELH
;
A
#
# COMPACT_ATOMS: atom_id res chain seq x y z
N MET A 1 -16.19 -23.04 32.74
CA MET A 1 -15.00 -22.97 31.86
C MET A 1 -15.31 -22.05 30.69
N LYS A 2 -14.52 -20.97 30.58
CA LYS A 2 -14.24 -20.07 29.43
C LYS A 2 -15.41 -19.65 28.53
N ASN A 3 -15.83 -18.39 28.74
CA ASN A 3 -16.61 -17.59 27.79
C ASN A 3 -15.81 -17.44 26.48
N ALA A 4 -16.35 -17.98 25.38
CA ALA A 4 -15.90 -17.61 24.04
C ALA A 4 -16.37 -16.18 23.79
N ALA A 5 -15.45 -15.22 23.90
CA ALA A 5 -15.71 -13.84 23.51
C ALA A 5 -16.02 -13.81 22.02
N ALA A 6 -17.29 -13.61 21.67
CA ALA A 6 -17.71 -13.37 20.31
C ALA A 6 -17.10 -12.05 19.84
N THR A 7 -15.94 -12.12 19.19
CA THR A 7 -15.31 -10.98 18.53
C THR A 7 -16.27 -10.46 17.47
N SER A 8 -16.75 -9.23 17.66
CA SER A 8 -17.70 -8.57 16.76
C SER A 8 -17.20 -8.59 15.30
N PRO A 9 -18.09 -8.68 14.29
CA PRO A 9 -17.71 -8.64 12.87
C PRO A 9 -16.97 -7.35 12.45
N LYS A 10 -17.06 -6.28 13.25
CA LYS A 10 -16.27 -5.05 13.04
C LYS A 10 -14.84 -5.20 13.54
N SER A 11 -14.61 -6.02 14.58
CA SER A 11 -13.28 -6.38 15.08
C SER A 11 -12.51 -7.18 14.04
N SER A 12 -13.14 -8.22 13.48
CA SER A 12 -12.49 -9.09 12.50
C SER A 12 -12.12 -8.37 11.19
N ARG A 13 -12.97 -7.44 10.72
CA ARG A 13 -12.65 -6.58 9.56
C ARG A 13 -11.49 -5.62 9.83
N LYS A 14 -11.31 -5.17 11.07
CA LYS A 14 -10.23 -4.26 11.46
C LYS A 14 -8.90 -5.02 11.52
N GLU A 15 -8.90 -6.22 12.11
CA GLU A 15 -7.74 -7.13 12.14
C GLU A 15 -7.35 -7.57 10.72
N ALA A 16 -8.31 -8.00 9.88
CA ALA A 16 -8.03 -8.40 8.51
C ALA A 16 -7.38 -7.28 7.65
N ARG A 17 -7.76 -6.01 7.89
CA ARG A 17 -7.15 -4.85 7.20
C ARG A 17 -5.73 -4.54 7.68
N ILE A 18 -5.38 -4.95 8.89
CA ILE A 18 -4.03 -4.79 9.47
C ILE A 18 -3.10 -5.90 8.94
N THR A 19 -3.61 -7.11 8.71
CA THR A 19 -2.82 -8.27 8.26
C THR A 19 -2.34 -8.17 6.81
N ILE A 20 -3.06 -7.43 5.95
CA ILE A 20 -2.72 -7.33 4.51
C ILE A 20 -1.30 -6.81 4.27
N TRP A 21 -0.76 -5.96 5.14
CA TRP A 21 0.61 -5.48 5.02
C TRP A 21 1.63 -6.63 4.95
N MET A 22 1.49 -7.63 5.82
CA MET A 22 2.41 -8.76 5.88
C MET A 22 2.25 -9.75 4.73
N LEU A 23 1.16 -9.64 3.94
CA LEU A 23 0.98 -10.42 2.70
C LEU A 23 1.82 -9.87 1.55
N LEU A 24 2.26 -8.60 1.62
CA LEU A 24 3.15 -8.04 0.61
C LEU A 24 4.53 -8.70 0.71
N PRO A 25 5.14 -9.10 -0.44
CA PRO A 25 6.50 -9.62 -0.45
C PRO A 25 7.46 -8.65 0.25
N HIS A 26 8.41 -9.21 1.00
CA HIS A 26 9.37 -8.41 1.77
C HIS A 26 10.09 -7.32 0.93
N PRO A 27 10.52 -7.58 -0.32
CA PRO A 27 11.11 -6.54 -1.17
C PRO A 27 10.17 -5.35 -1.43
N VAL A 28 8.87 -5.62 -1.63
CA VAL A 28 7.85 -4.57 -1.84
C VAL A 28 7.69 -3.74 -0.58
N ARG A 29 7.62 -4.37 0.59
CA ARG A 29 7.54 -3.66 1.88
C ARG A 29 8.74 -2.74 2.10
N ARG A 30 9.96 -3.21 1.83
CA ARG A 30 11.18 -2.39 1.93
C ARG A 30 11.12 -1.16 1.04
N LEU A 31 10.72 -1.30 -0.22
CA LEU A 31 10.58 -0.17 -1.13
C LEU A 31 9.57 0.85 -0.62
N VAL A 32 8.39 0.40 -0.17
CA VAL A 32 7.36 1.29 0.38
C VAL A 32 7.85 2.05 1.63
N ILE A 33 8.55 1.36 2.54
CA ILE A 33 9.13 1.97 3.75
C ILE A 33 10.21 3.00 3.40
N ALA A 34 11.07 2.69 2.43
CA ALA A 34 12.08 3.62 1.95
C ALA A 34 11.43 4.87 1.32
N PHE A 35 10.41 4.70 0.48
CA PHE A 35 9.63 5.82 -0.11
C PHE A 35 8.83 6.63 0.93
N ALA A 36 8.56 6.04 2.10
CA ALA A 36 7.93 6.74 3.21
C ALA A 36 8.93 7.45 4.14
N ASP A 37 10.22 7.52 3.74
CA ASP A 37 11.34 8.06 4.51
C ASP A 37 11.48 7.42 5.90
N MET A 38 11.38 6.09 5.96
CA MET A 38 11.47 5.31 7.20
C MET A 38 12.65 4.32 7.18
N PRO A 39 13.14 3.88 8.36
CA PRO A 39 14.23 2.90 8.41
C PRO A 39 13.84 1.54 7.83
N ASP A 40 14.69 0.96 6.98
CA ASP A 40 14.50 -0.35 6.34
C ASP A 40 14.10 -1.48 7.31
N ALA A 41 14.64 -1.45 8.54
CA ALA A 41 14.33 -2.45 9.56
C ALA A 41 12.83 -2.56 9.87
N ARG A 42 12.09 -1.46 9.68
CA ARG A 42 10.64 -1.38 9.89
C ARG A 42 9.83 -2.14 8.85
N ALA A 43 10.43 -2.60 7.75
CA ALA A 43 9.72 -3.38 6.74
C ALA A 43 9.09 -4.67 7.29
N ASN A 44 9.62 -5.22 8.39
CA ASN A 44 9.11 -6.42 9.04
C ASN A 44 8.04 -6.18 10.10
N ASP A 45 7.77 -4.93 10.43
CA ASP A 45 6.77 -4.58 11.43
C ASP A 45 5.35 -4.80 10.90
N GLU A 46 4.45 -5.24 11.77
CA GLU A 46 3.02 -5.29 11.47
C GLU A 46 2.42 -3.88 11.38
N LEU A 47 1.30 -3.73 10.67
CA LEU A 47 0.65 -2.42 10.48
C LEU A 47 0.20 -1.75 11.81
N THR A 48 0.01 -2.55 12.86
CA THR A 48 -0.31 -2.15 14.25
C THR A 48 0.85 -1.45 14.97
N ALA A 49 2.10 -1.78 14.64
CA ALA A 49 3.29 -1.19 15.22
C ALA A 49 3.58 0.22 14.68
N PHE A 50 2.91 0.62 13.60
CA PHE A 50 3.01 1.99 13.08
C PHE A 50 2.02 2.91 13.78
N THR A 51 2.41 4.15 13.99
CA THR A 51 1.50 5.22 14.41
C THR A 51 0.53 5.59 13.29
N ARG A 52 -0.50 6.40 13.60
CA ARG A 52 -1.43 6.90 12.59
C ARG A 52 -0.73 7.73 11.51
N ILE A 53 0.26 8.55 11.91
CA ILE A 53 1.01 9.41 10.99
C ILE A 53 1.89 8.55 10.06
N GLU A 54 2.57 7.56 10.62
CA GLU A 54 3.39 6.63 9.83
C GLU A 54 2.54 5.87 8.81
N ARG A 55 1.39 5.33 9.21
CA ARG A 55 0.47 4.68 8.27
C ARG A 55 0.01 5.63 7.15
N ALA A 56 -0.18 6.92 7.43
CA ALA A 56 -0.54 7.90 6.42
C ALA A 56 0.61 8.12 5.42
N ARG A 57 1.86 8.19 5.88
CA ARG A 57 3.04 8.27 5.01
C ARG A 57 3.22 7.03 4.15
N ILE A 58 3.10 5.84 4.74
CA ILE A 58 3.12 4.55 4.02
C ILE A 58 2.03 4.51 2.93
N THR A 59 0.83 5.02 3.25
CA THR A 59 -0.27 5.09 2.27
C THR A 59 0.04 6.05 1.13
N ALA A 60 0.66 7.20 1.42
CA ALA A 60 1.07 8.16 0.39
C ALA A 60 2.18 7.59 -0.52
N ALA A 61 3.19 6.93 0.08
CA ALA A 61 4.26 6.25 -0.63
C ALA A 61 3.71 5.17 -1.58
N LEU A 62 2.80 4.31 -1.09
CA LEU A 62 2.13 3.30 -1.93
C LEU A 62 1.41 3.92 -3.13
N ARG A 63 0.68 5.02 -2.93
CA ARG A 63 -0.03 5.71 -4.02
C ARG A 63 0.93 6.28 -5.05
N SER A 64 2.03 6.90 -4.61
CA SER A 64 3.06 7.42 -5.52
C SER A 64 3.66 6.28 -6.34
N MET A 65 4.08 5.20 -5.69
CA MET A 65 4.63 4.03 -6.37
C MET A 65 3.66 3.44 -7.38
N MET A 66 2.36 3.36 -7.08
CA MET A 66 1.37 2.88 -8.05
C MET A 66 1.28 3.79 -9.29
N ILE A 67 1.34 5.11 -9.11
CA ILE A 67 1.35 6.06 -10.24
C ILE A 67 2.60 5.86 -11.09
N ASP A 68 3.77 5.83 -10.47
CA ASP A 68 5.05 5.68 -11.16
C ASP A 68 5.14 4.33 -11.90
N LEU A 69 4.67 3.25 -11.27
CA LEU A 69 4.62 1.92 -11.89
C LEU A 69 3.64 1.87 -13.06
N SER A 70 2.46 2.49 -12.97
CA SER A 70 1.53 2.58 -14.09
C SER A 70 2.08 3.40 -15.25
N MET A 71 2.83 4.47 -14.97
CA MET A 71 3.54 5.22 -16.02
C MET A 71 4.60 4.36 -16.68
N ALA A 72 5.44 3.67 -15.90
CA ALA A 72 6.46 2.77 -16.42
C ALA A 72 5.85 1.64 -17.27
N GLU A 73 4.76 1.02 -16.80
CA GLU A 73 4.01 0.01 -17.55
C GLU A 73 3.48 0.55 -18.88
N SER A 74 2.91 1.76 -18.88
CA SER A 74 2.42 2.41 -20.10
C SER A 74 3.55 2.63 -21.11
N CYS A 75 4.70 3.14 -20.66
CA CYS A 75 5.89 3.31 -21.49
C CYS A 75 6.43 1.98 -22.04
N MET A 76 6.43 0.91 -21.23
CA MET A 76 6.95 -0.40 -21.64
C MET A 76 5.99 -1.21 -22.51
N SER A 77 4.70 -0.90 -22.47
CA SER A 77 3.67 -1.56 -23.28
C SER A 77 3.53 -0.96 -24.68
N ASP A 78 4.39 -0.01 -25.05
CA ASP A 78 4.29 0.81 -26.26
C ASP A 78 2.91 1.45 -26.45
N SER A 79 2.15 1.60 -25.36
CA SER A 79 0.87 2.29 -25.40
C SER A 79 1.18 3.78 -25.47
N ASP A 80 0.91 4.36 -26.64
CA ASP A 80 1.07 5.78 -26.92
C ASP A 80 0.39 6.59 -25.80
N VAL A 81 1.18 7.11 -24.85
CA VAL A 81 0.73 8.04 -23.80
C VAL A 81 0.04 9.27 -24.43
N THR A 82 0.34 9.50 -25.71
CA THR A 82 -0.21 10.52 -26.61
C THR A 82 -1.68 10.33 -26.99
N ALA A 83 -2.27 9.12 -26.87
CA ALA A 83 -3.62 8.88 -27.36
C ALA A 83 -4.75 9.39 -26.43
N ARG A 84 -4.47 9.67 -25.16
CA ARG A 84 -5.50 10.16 -24.21
C ARG A 84 -5.66 11.68 -24.19
N THR A 85 -4.69 12.44 -24.70
CA THR A 85 -4.75 13.92 -24.66
C THR A 85 -5.51 14.53 -25.85
N VAL A 86 -5.83 13.76 -26.89
CA VAL A 86 -6.46 14.28 -28.13
C VAL A 86 -8.00 14.19 -28.12
N LEU A 87 -8.61 13.47 -27.17
CA LEU A 87 -10.08 13.29 -27.11
C LEU A 87 -10.82 14.27 -26.18
N GLU A 88 -10.14 15.20 -25.50
CA GLU A 88 -10.81 16.26 -24.70
C GLU A 88 -10.87 17.63 -25.41
N LEU A 89 -10.49 17.71 -26.70
CA LEU A 89 -10.46 18.98 -27.45
C LEU A 89 -11.26 19.00 -28.77
N HIS A 90 -12.24 18.09 -28.94
CA HIS A 90 -13.21 18.17 -30.04
C HIS A 90 -14.66 18.08 -29.55
#